data_AF-A0A7M1B0S3-F1
#
_entry.id   AF-A0A7M1B0S3-F1
#
_cell.length_a   1.000
_cell.length_b   1.000
_cell.length_c   1.000
_cell.angle_alpha   90.00
_cell.angle_beta   90.00
_cell.angle_gamma   90.00
#
_symmetry.space_group_name_H-M   'P 1'
#
loop_
_entity.id
_entity.type
_entity.pdbx_description
1 polymer ?
#
loop_
_entity_poly.entity_id
_entity_poly.type
_entity_poly.pdbx_seq_one_letter_code
_entity_poly.pdbx_strand_id
1 'polypeptide(L)'
;MGLFIHIHLIAAIAWIGGSIFMFILGVTLLDKEKQQQVYPVIGPIFGYFELVSIVILLLTGTVMIVDNGLYHMLLTHDDNIIVQELRKKLIIVAVIIVATIVHFFIAFRTNGKERTKIQNILSRGTSLLIFFLNLFVLHYAIMIRAML
;
A
#
# COMPACT_ATOMS: atom_id res chain seq x y z
N MET A 1 11.58 -18.95 -7.26
CA MET A 1 10.29 -18.39 -7.72
C MET A 1 9.09 -18.78 -6.83
N GLY A 2 8.77 -20.07 -6.64
CA GLY A 2 7.46 -20.52 -6.13
C GLY A 2 7.00 -19.96 -4.77
N LEU A 3 7.77 -20.14 -3.69
CA LEU A 3 7.30 -19.75 -2.35
C LEU A 3 7.14 -18.22 -2.20
N PHE A 4 8.11 -17.44 -2.68
CA PHE A 4 8.10 -15.98 -2.51
C PHE A 4 6.96 -15.31 -3.27
N ILE A 5 6.59 -15.80 -4.47
CA ILE A 5 5.43 -15.24 -5.17
C ILE A 5 4.13 -15.53 -4.42
N HIS A 6 3.96 -16.72 -3.82
CA HIS A 6 2.77 -17.01 -3.03
C HIS A 6 2.66 -16.11 -1.79
N ILE A 7 3.77 -15.94 -1.06
CA ILE A 7 3.81 -15.04 0.10
C ILE A 7 3.52 -13.59 -0.33
N HIS A 8 4.13 -13.13 -1.43
CA HIS A 8 3.89 -11.78 -1.97
C HIS A 8 2.42 -11.58 -2.34
N LEU A 9 1.79 -12.56 -3.01
CA LEU A 9 0.39 -12.47 -3.41
C LEU A 9 -0.55 -12.49 -2.20
N ILE A 10 -0.30 -13.32 -1.19
CA ILE A 10 -1.08 -13.32 0.05
C ILE A 10 -0.98 -11.95 0.74
N ALA A 11 0.22 -11.40 0.85
CA ALA A 11 0.44 -10.07 1.42
C ALA A 11 -0.23 -8.95 0.59
N ALA A 12 -0.24 -9.09 -0.75
CA ALA A 12 -0.90 -8.14 -1.63
C ALA A 12 -2.42 -8.17 -1.48
N ILE A 13 -3.01 -9.38 -1.40
CA ILE A 13 -4.45 -9.57 -1.17
C ILE A 13 -4.84 -8.99 0.20
N ALA A 14 -4.05 -9.30 1.23
CA ALA A 14 -4.20 -8.74 2.57
C ALA A 14 -4.20 -7.20 2.54
N TRP A 15 -3.16 -6.60 1.98
CA TRP A 15 -2.99 -5.15 1.91
C TRP A 15 -4.10 -4.45 1.11
N ILE A 16 -4.37 -4.91 -0.11
CA ILE A 16 -5.39 -4.30 -0.98
C ILE A 16 -6.78 -4.53 -0.37
N GLY A 17 -7.10 -5.74 0.06
CA GLY A 17 -8.37 -6.08 0.70
C GLY A 17 -8.64 -5.28 1.97
N GLY A 18 -7.63 -5.11 2.81
CA GLY A 18 -7.72 -4.26 4.00
C GLY A 18 -8.00 -2.79 3.65
N SER A 19 -7.30 -2.26 2.65
CA SER A 19 -7.54 -0.88 2.20
C SER A 19 -8.95 -0.67 1.62
N ILE A 20 -9.47 -1.64 0.86
CA ILE A 20 -10.85 -1.61 0.34
C ILE A 20 -11.86 -1.66 1.49
N PHE A 21 -11.67 -2.56 2.45
CA PHE A 21 -12.53 -2.66 3.62
C PHE A 21 -12.58 -1.34 4.40
N MET A 22 -11.41 -0.75 4.71
CA MET A 22 -11.32 0.51 5.44
C MET A 22 -11.88 1.69 4.65
N PHE A 23 -11.71 1.70 3.33
CA PHE A 23 -12.34 2.70 2.46
C PHE A 23 -13.86 2.60 2.49
N ILE A 24 -14.41 1.39 2.32
CA ILE A 24 -15.86 1.14 2.39
C ILE A 24 -16.39 1.59 3.74
N LEU A 25 -15.77 1.15 4.85
CA LEU A 25 -16.16 1.58 6.19
C LEU A 25 -16.16 3.12 6.32
N GLY A 26 -15.13 3.78 5.76
CA GLY A 26 -14.98 5.23 5.70
C GLY A 26 -16.11 5.96 5.00
N VAL A 27 -16.64 5.40 3.90
CA VAL A 27 -17.72 6.01 3.11
C VAL A 27 -19.12 5.61 3.57
N THR A 28 -19.29 4.42 4.18
CA THR A 28 -20.59 3.91 4.61
C THR A 28 -20.95 4.30 6.04
N LEU A 29 -19.97 4.34 6.96
CA LEU A 29 -20.22 4.66 8.37
C LEU A 29 -20.23 6.19 8.55
N LEU A 30 -21.32 6.87 8.19
CA LEU A 30 -21.39 8.34 8.23
C LEU A 30 -21.67 8.92 9.63
N ASP A 31 -22.30 8.12 10.49
CA ASP A 31 -22.68 8.48 11.87
C ASP A 31 -21.44 8.72 12.75
N LYS A 32 -21.33 9.90 13.33
CA LYS A 32 -20.16 10.33 14.11
C LYS A 32 -20.00 9.57 15.42
N GLU A 33 -21.09 9.21 16.07
CA GLU A 33 -21.06 8.46 17.33
C GLU A 33 -20.55 7.04 17.06
N LYS A 34 -21.08 6.39 16.01
CA LYS A 34 -20.61 5.06 15.61
C LYS A 34 -19.16 5.08 15.10
N GLN A 35 -18.74 6.11 14.37
CA GLN A 35 -17.34 6.29 13.96
C GLN A 35 -16.40 6.31 15.18
N GLN A 36 -16.79 7.01 16.26
CA GLN A 36 -16.00 7.11 17.49
C GLN A 36 -15.93 5.80 18.27
N GLN A 37 -16.92 4.91 18.13
CA GLN A 37 -16.90 3.59 18.75
C GLN A 37 -16.06 2.58 17.95
N VAL A 38 -16.10 2.65 16.62
CA VAL A 38 -15.47 1.65 15.73
C VAL A 38 -14.00 1.97 15.43
N TYR A 39 -13.68 3.21 15.02
CA TYR A 39 -12.33 3.53 14.53
C TYR A 39 -11.20 3.37 15.56
N PRO A 40 -11.38 3.68 16.85
CA PRO A 40 -10.31 3.47 17.83
C PRO A 40 -9.95 2.00 18.03
N VAL A 41 -10.89 1.08 17.78
CA VAL A 41 -10.66 -0.37 17.91
C VAL A 41 -10.12 -0.95 16.60
N ILE A 42 -10.76 -0.63 15.48
CA ILE A 42 -10.43 -1.21 14.17
C ILE A 42 -9.16 -0.58 13.58
N GLY A 43 -8.97 0.73 13.76
CA GLY A 43 -7.85 1.47 13.18
C GLY A 43 -6.47 0.88 13.54
N PRO A 44 -6.16 0.64 14.83
CA PRO A 44 -4.90 0.02 15.22
C PRO A 44 -4.70 -1.40 14.65
N ILE A 45 -5.74 -2.22 14.62
CA ILE A 45 -5.67 -3.59 14.10
C ILE A 45 -5.26 -3.57 12.63
N PHE A 46 -5.95 -2.77 11.82
CA PHE A 46 -5.62 -2.61 10.40
C PHE A 46 -4.26 -1.94 10.21
N GLY A 47 -3.89 -0.98 11.06
CA GLY A 47 -2.58 -0.34 11.02
C GLY A 47 -1.42 -1.31 11.22
N TYR A 48 -1.49 -2.20 12.23
CA TYR A 48 -0.45 -3.23 12.43
C TYR A 48 -0.41 -4.23 11.28
N PHE A 49 -1.59 -4.66 10.82
CA PHE A 49 -1.72 -5.59 9.72
C PHE A 49 -1.17 -5.03 8.40
N GLU A 50 -1.45 -3.77 8.09
CA GLU A 50 -0.88 -3.05 6.96
C GLU A 50 0.64 -2.98 7.09
N LEU A 51 1.18 -2.60 8.25
CA LEU A 51 2.62 -2.52 8.48
C LEU A 51 3.33 -3.86 8.23
N VAL A 52 2.77 -4.97 8.72
CA VAL A 52 3.31 -6.32 8.45
C VAL A 52 3.25 -6.64 6.95
N SER A 53 2.12 -6.35 6.31
CA SER A 53 1.92 -6.65 4.90
C SER A 53 2.88 -5.87 3.99
N ILE A 54 3.11 -4.57 4.25
CA ILE A 54 4.06 -3.78 3.44
C ILE A 54 5.50 -4.28 3.61
N VAL A 55 5.91 -4.67 4.82
CA VAL A 55 7.24 -5.24 5.04
C VAL A 55 7.41 -6.52 4.21
N ILE A 56 6.42 -7.42 4.25
CA ILE A 56 6.45 -8.66 3.47
C ILE A 56 6.48 -8.35 1.97
N LEU A 57 5.65 -7.41 1.49
CA LEU A 57 5.59 -7.01 0.08
C LEU A 57 6.92 -6.47 -0.43
N LEU A 58 7.59 -5.62 0.35
CA LEU A 58 8.89 -5.06 -0.02
C LEU A 58 9.97 -6.13 -0.05
N LEU A 59 10.07 -6.97 0.99
CA LEU A 59 11.07 -8.03 1.05
C LEU A 59 10.90 -9.04 -0.09
N THR A 60 9.69 -9.58 -0.24
CA THR A 60 9.41 -10.58 -1.29
C THR A 60 9.50 -9.97 -2.69
N GLY A 61 9.09 -8.72 -2.88
CA GLY A 61 9.23 -7.99 -4.15
C GLY A 61 10.70 -7.80 -4.54
N THR A 62 11.54 -7.37 -3.60
CA THR A 62 12.98 -7.23 -3.81
C THR A 62 13.65 -8.57 -4.12
N VAL A 63 13.33 -9.64 -3.37
CA VAL A 63 13.84 -10.98 -3.65
C VAL A 63 13.48 -11.42 -5.07
N MET A 64 12.22 -11.25 -5.49
CA MET A 64 11.81 -11.60 -6.85
C MET A 64 12.52 -10.77 -7.93
N ILE A 65 12.83 -9.49 -7.69
CA ILE A 65 13.61 -8.67 -8.63
C ILE A 65 15.03 -9.21 -8.80
N VAL A 66 15.68 -9.58 -7.69
CA VAL A 66 17.05 -10.09 -7.68
C VAL A 66 17.12 -11.48 -8.31
N ASP A 67 16.25 -12.40 -7.89
CA ASP A 67 16.20 -13.78 -8.38
C ASP A 67 15.95 -13.86 -9.90
N ASN A 68 15.21 -12.91 -10.45
CA ASN A 68 14.93 -12.84 -11.89
C ASN A 68 15.98 -12.04 -12.68
N GLY A 69 17.08 -11.60 -12.05
CA GLY A 69 18.14 -10.85 -12.72
C GLY A 69 17.73 -9.44 -13.18
N LEU A 70 16.62 -8.90 -12.67
CA LEU A 70 16.03 -7.64 -13.13
C LEU A 70 16.71 -6.41 -12.50
N TYR A 71 17.52 -6.58 -11.45
CA TYR A 71 18.12 -5.47 -10.70
C TYR A 71 18.94 -4.53 -11.60
N HIS A 72 19.86 -5.07 -12.40
CA HIS A 72 20.67 -4.25 -13.31
C HIS A 72 19.84 -3.61 -14.41
N MET A 73 18.89 -4.35 -14.99
CA MET A 73 17.98 -3.83 -16.03
C MET A 73 17.13 -2.67 -15.52
N LEU A 74 16.74 -2.67 -14.25
CA LEU A 74 15.97 -1.57 -13.66
C LEU A 74 16.77 -0.26 -13.57
N LEU A 75 18.09 -0.33 -13.47
CA LEU A 75 18.99 0.82 -13.28
C LEU A 75 19.56 1.39 -14.59
N THR A 76 19.51 0.62 -15.68
CA THR A 76 19.95 1.07 -17.00
C THR A 76 18.78 1.66 -17.81
N HIS A 77 19.05 2.28 -18.96
CA HIS A 77 18.01 2.66 -19.93
C HIS A 77 17.64 1.47 -20.81
N ASP A 78 17.18 0.38 -20.19
CA ASP A 78 16.64 -0.77 -20.91
C ASP A 78 15.27 -0.42 -21.52
N ASP A 79 15.11 -0.69 -22.83
CA ASP A 79 13.90 -0.42 -23.63
C ASP A 79 12.87 -1.57 -23.57
N ASN A 80 13.13 -2.63 -22.81
CA ASN A 80 12.19 -3.71 -22.61
C ASN A 80 10.91 -3.22 -21.92
N ILE A 81 9.76 -3.43 -22.57
CA ILE A 81 8.46 -2.97 -22.09
C ILE A 81 8.11 -3.50 -20.69
N ILE A 82 8.45 -4.75 -20.37
CA ILE A 82 8.21 -5.34 -19.05
C ILE A 82 9.02 -4.59 -17.98
N VAL A 83 10.28 -4.27 -18.27
CA VAL A 83 11.15 -3.52 -17.37
C VAL A 83 10.63 -2.09 -17.18
N GLN A 84 10.16 -1.44 -18.24
CA GLN A 84 9.56 -0.10 -18.15
C GLN A 84 8.29 -0.09 -17.28
N GLU A 85 7.39 -1.05 -17.46
CA GLU A 85 6.18 -1.18 -16.63
C GLU A 85 6.54 -1.49 -15.16
N LEU A 86 7.57 -2.31 -14.92
CA LEU A 86 8.07 -2.57 -13.58
C LEU A 86 8.67 -1.31 -12.93
N ARG A 87 9.43 -0.48 -13.66
CA ARG A 87 9.92 0.81 -13.14
C ARG A 87 8.77 1.72 -12.72
N LYS A 88 7.74 1.87 -13.56
CA LYS A 88 6.53 2.66 -13.24
C LYS A 88 5.87 2.14 -11.95
N LYS A 89 5.69 0.82 -11.84
CA LYS A 89 5.16 0.19 -10.62
C LYS A 89 6.00 0.53 -9.38
N LEU A 90 7.33 0.42 -9.47
CA LEU A 90 8.23 0.67 -8.35
C LEU A 90 8.26 2.14 -7.91
N ILE A 91 8.15 3.08 -8.85
CA ILE A 91 8.00 4.51 -8.53
C ILE A 91 6.73 4.72 -7.71
N ILE A 92 5.61 4.11 -8.10
CA ILE A 92 4.35 4.22 -7.37
C ILE A 92 4.47 3.58 -5.98
N VAL A 93 5.11 2.41 -5.87
CA VAL A 93 5.39 1.77 -4.58
C VAL A 93 6.21 2.70 -3.69
N ALA A 94 7.23 3.39 -4.22
CA ALA A 94 8.00 4.36 -3.45
C ALA A 94 7.14 5.52 -2.93
N VAL A 95 6.23 6.05 -3.76
CA VAL A 95 5.27 7.10 -3.33
C VAL A 95 4.33 6.57 -2.24
N ILE A 96 3.83 5.33 -2.37
CA ILE A 96 2.99 4.68 -1.34
C ILE A 96 3.74 4.57 -0.02
N ILE A 97 5.03 4.17 -0.03
CA ILE A 97 5.83 4.07 1.20
C ILE A 97 5.91 5.44 1.89
N VAL A 98 6.22 6.51 1.15
CA VAL A 98 6.30 7.86 1.71
C VAL A 98 4.95 8.29 2.28
N ALA A 99 3.86 8.09 1.53
CA ALA A 99 2.51 8.40 2.00
C ALA A 99 2.12 7.60 3.24
N THR A 100 2.52 6.33 3.31
CA THR A 100 2.29 5.42 4.44
C THR A 100 3.03 5.91 5.69
N ILE A 101 4.31 6.29 5.56
CA ILE A 101 5.09 6.86 6.66
C ILE A 101 4.42 8.13 7.20
N VAL A 102 3.99 9.04 6.33
CA VAL A 102 3.28 10.26 6.72
C VAL A 102 1.95 9.93 7.41
N HIS A 103 1.18 8.99 6.86
CA HIS A 103 -0.09 8.54 7.40
C HIS A 103 0.08 7.98 8.83
N PHE A 104 1.01 7.04 9.01
CA PHE A 104 1.28 6.43 10.31
C PHE A 104 1.85 7.44 11.31
N PHE A 105 2.74 8.34 10.89
CA PHE A 105 3.27 9.37 11.78
C PHE A 105 2.16 10.23 12.38
N ILE A 106 1.20 10.68 11.56
CA ILE A 106 0.04 11.45 12.04
C ILE A 106 -0.85 10.56 12.92
N ALA A 107 -1.12 9.32 12.51
CA ALA A 107 -1.95 8.39 13.26
C ALA A 107 -1.41 8.13 14.67
N PHE A 108 -0.11 7.84 14.81
CA PHE A 108 0.54 7.62 16.10
C PHE A 108 0.53 8.88 16.98
N ARG A 109 0.82 10.05 16.41
CA ARG A 109 0.82 11.33 17.16
C ARG A 109 -0.56 11.73 17.68
N THR A 110 -1.61 11.27 17.01
CA THR A 110 -3.00 11.66 17.27
C THR A 110 -3.82 10.52 17.87
N ASN A 111 -3.21 9.39 18.20
CA ASN A 111 -3.91 8.29 18.84
C ASN A 111 -4.40 8.72 20.24
N GLY A 112 -5.68 8.51 20.52
CA GLY A 112 -6.34 8.95 21.77
C GLY A 112 -6.45 10.46 21.95
N LYS A 113 -6.21 11.26 20.90
CA LYS A 113 -6.30 12.73 20.93
C LYS A 113 -7.13 13.24 19.75
N GLU A 114 -7.73 14.42 19.91
CA GLU A 114 -8.39 15.06 18.78
C GLU A 114 -7.38 15.56 17.75
N ARG A 115 -7.68 15.32 16.47
CA ARG A 115 -6.87 15.80 15.34
C ARG A 115 -7.21 17.25 15.04
N THR A 116 -6.19 18.06 14.76
CA THR A 116 -6.40 19.38 14.16
C THR A 116 -6.98 19.25 12.75
N LYS A 117 -7.58 20.33 12.22
CA LYS A 117 -8.12 20.34 10.84
C LYS A 117 -7.08 19.92 9.80
N ILE A 118 -5.84 20.41 9.94
CA ILE A 118 -4.72 20.07 9.03
C ILE A 118 -4.36 18.59 9.15
N GLN A 119 -4.22 18.07 10.38
CA GLN A 119 -3.93 16.65 10.60
C GLN A 119 -5.03 15.74 10.03
N ASN A 120 -6.29 16.16 10.13
CA ASN A 120 -7.41 15.39 9.61
C ASN A 120 -7.41 15.36 8.07
N ILE A 121 -7.16 16.51 7.42
CA ILE A 121 -7.04 16.59 5.95
C ILE A 121 -5.86 15.75 5.47
N LEU A 122 -4.68 15.88 6.08
CA LEU A 122 -3.50 15.12 5.70
C LEU A 122 -3.69 13.61 5.92
N SER A 123 -4.24 13.20 7.07
CA SER A 123 -4.49 11.79 7.37
C SER A 123 -5.46 11.17 6.36
N ARG A 124 -6.57 11.85 6.04
CA ARG A 124 -7.55 11.37 5.05
C ARG A 124 -7.00 11.40 3.62
N GLY A 125 -6.32 12.49 3.26
CA GLY A 125 -5.73 12.66 1.93
C GLY A 125 -4.68 11.61 1.62
N THR A 126 -3.80 11.33 2.59
CA THR A 126 -2.78 10.27 2.45
C THR A 126 -3.41 8.88 2.35
N SER A 127 -4.43 8.54 3.16
CA SER A 127 -5.16 7.27 3.02
C SER A 127 -5.81 7.12 1.64
N LEU A 128 -6.47 8.17 1.15
CA LEU A 128 -7.14 8.14 -0.16
C LEU A 128 -6.11 8.01 -1.30
N LEU A 129 -5.00 8.74 -1.22
CA LEU A 129 -3.90 8.63 -2.16
C LEU A 129 -3.34 7.20 -2.18
N ILE A 130 -3.03 6.62 -1.01
CA ILE A 130 -2.53 5.23 -0.90
C ILE A 130 -3.52 4.26 -1.55
N PHE A 131 -4.82 4.39 -1.25
CA PHE A 131 -5.86 3.55 -1.84
C PHE A 131 -5.83 3.58 -3.38
N PHE A 132 -5.84 4.75 -4.00
CA PHE A 132 -5.81 4.85 -5.47
C PHE A 132 -4.47 4.36 -6.05
N LEU A 133 -3.34 4.71 -5.42
CA LEU A 133 -2.04 4.24 -5.87
C LEU A 133 -1.93 2.71 -5.82
N ASN A 134 -2.54 2.05 -4.83
CA ASN A 134 -2.62 0.59 -4.78
C ASN A 134 -3.33 -0.01 -6.00
N LEU A 135 -4.40 0.63 -6.49
CA LEU A 135 -5.08 0.20 -7.72
C LEU A 135 -4.16 0.32 -8.94
N PHE A 136 -3.34 1.37 -9.01
CA PHE A 136 -2.33 1.49 -10.07
C PHE A 136 -1.22 0.44 -9.95
N VAL A 137 -0.74 0.14 -8.73
CA VAL A 137 0.24 -0.96 -8.52
C VAL A 137 -0.33 -2.29 -9.00
N LEU A 138 -1.61 -2.57 -8.72
CA LEU A 138 -2.31 -3.75 -9.21
C LEU A 138 -2.43 -3.73 -10.74
N HIS A 139 -2.81 -2.59 -11.33
CA HIS A 139 -2.87 -2.42 -12.78
C HIS A 139 -1.54 -2.78 -13.45
N TYR A 140 -0.42 -2.21 -13.00
CA TYR A 140 0.90 -2.54 -13.55
C TYR A 140 1.29 -4.01 -13.31
N ALA A 141 0.88 -4.62 -12.19
CA ALA A 141 1.11 -6.04 -11.95
C ALA A 141 0.35 -6.92 -12.96
N ILE A 142 -0.89 -6.57 -13.30
CA ILE A 142 -1.71 -7.26 -14.31
C ILE A 142 -1.09 -7.08 -15.71
N MET A 143 -0.68 -5.86 -16.06
CA MET A 143 -0.02 -5.56 -17.33
C MET A 143 1.24 -6.38 -17.52
N ILE A 144 2.14 -6.40 -16.51
CA ILE A 144 3.36 -7.23 -16.55
C ILE A 144 3.00 -8.70 -16.75
N ARG A 145 2.01 -9.21 -16.01
CA ARG A 145 1.59 -10.61 -16.13
C ARG A 145 1.00 -10.95 -17.50
N ALA A 146 0.31 -10.01 -18.15
CA ALA A 146 -0.27 -10.22 -19.47
C ALA A 146 0.77 -10.25 -20.60
N MET A 147 1.97 -9.72 -20.36
CA MET A 147 3.08 -9.70 -21.32
C MET A 147 4.07 -10.88 -21.15
N LEU A 148 3.92 -11.66 -20.08
CA LEU A 148 4.69 -12.89 -19.81
C LEU A 148 3.98 -14.10 -20.39
#